data_AF-A0A3N5AFG6-F1
#
_entry.id   AF-A0A3N5AFG6-F1
#
_cell.length_a   1.000
_cell.length_b   1.000
_cell.length_c   1.000
_cell.angle_alpha   90.00
_cell.angle_beta   90.00
_cell.angle_gamma   90.00
#
_symmetry.space_group_name_H-M   'P 1'
#
loop_
_entity.id
_entity.type
_entity.pdbx_description
1 polymer ?
#
loop_
_entity_poly.entity_id
_entity_poly.type
_entity_poly.pdbx_seq_one_letter_code
_entity_poly.pdbx_strand_id
1 'polypeptide(L)'
;MTETTNTADAELATRAAELVTHWVSADTPLTEGQRWQLVGLQHPGSGHVEMWVWDDVLGWERALATALAADDGTAKSRERTASARATAVAAMRDMLLRGIPAGETANQIWREGEGPDPREELRRFVAAHG
;
A
#
# COMPACT_ATOMS: atom_id res chain seq x y z
N MET A 1 -3.96 22.39 13.66
CA MET A 1 -4.78 21.17 13.78
C MET A 1 -4.23 20.09 12.84
N THR A 2 -2.92 19.81 12.87
CA THR A 2 -2.22 19.20 11.71
C THR A 2 -1.23 18.09 12.08
N GLU A 3 -0.74 18.02 13.32
CA GLU A 3 0.18 16.94 13.73
C GLU A 3 -0.54 15.64 14.05
N THR A 4 -1.63 15.68 14.80
CA THR A 4 -2.33 14.47 15.27
C THR A 4 -3.01 13.69 14.14
N THR A 5 -3.58 14.39 13.16
CA THR A 5 -4.20 13.77 11.96
C THR A 5 -3.13 13.04 11.13
N ASN A 6 -1.94 13.61 11.01
CA ASN A 6 -0.84 12.98 10.28
C ASN A 6 -0.32 11.72 10.99
N THR A 7 -0.25 11.72 12.32
CA THR A 7 0.14 10.53 13.10
C THR A 7 -0.87 9.38 12.95
N ALA A 8 -2.17 9.65 13.11
CA ALA A 8 -3.20 8.61 13.01
C ALA A 8 -3.28 8.01 11.59
N ASP A 9 -3.17 8.85 10.55
CA ASP A 9 -3.13 8.41 9.16
C ASP A 9 -1.88 7.56 8.88
N ALA A 10 -0.73 7.96 9.44
CA ALA A 10 0.52 7.21 9.32
C ALA A 10 0.47 5.85 10.01
N GLU A 11 -0.12 5.76 11.20
CA GLU A 11 -0.33 4.49 11.90
C GLU A 11 -1.23 3.55 11.11
N LEU A 12 -2.35 4.07 10.58
CA LEU A 12 -3.29 3.29 9.80
C LEU A 12 -2.66 2.79 8.49
N ALA A 13 -1.98 3.66 7.75
CA ALA A 13 -1.26 3.31 6.54
C ALA A 13 -0.11 2.32 6.82
N THR A 14 0.59 2.47 7.94
CA THR A 14 1.65 1.53 8.35
C THR A 14 1.04 0.15 8.60
N ARG A 15 -0.09 0.08 9.32
CA ARG A 15 -0.73 -1.19 9.61
C ARG A 15 -1.22 -1.89 8.34
N ALA A 16 -1.86 -1.16 7.44
CA ALA A 16 -2.26 -1.69 6.14
C ALA A 16 -1.04 -2.16 5.31
N ALA A 17 0.04 -1.38 5.30
CA ALA A 17 1.28 -1.70 4.61
C ALA A 17 1.96 -2.98 5.13
N GLU A 18 1.99 -3.17 6.45
CA GLU A 18 2.45 -4.41 7.08
C GLU A 18 1.65 -5.62 6.58
N LEU A 19 0.31 -5.54 6.65
CA LEU A 19 -0.58 -6.63 6.23
C LEU A 19 -0.36 -7.03 4.77
N VAL A 20 -0.29 -6.06 3.85
CA VAL A 20 -0.17 -6.37 2.41
C VAL A 20 1.24 -6.83 2.04
N THR A 21 2.26 -6.38 2.78
CA THR A 21 3.63 -6.87 2.60
C THR A 21 3.73 -8.37 2.93
N HIS A 22 2.88 -8.88 3.82
CA HIS A 22 2.81 -10.31 4.12
C HIS A 22 2.17 -11.14 3.00
N TRP A 23 1.39 -10.55 2.10
CA TRP A 23 0.84 -11.26 0.94
C TRP A 23 1.91 -11.61 -0.10
N VAL A 24 3.02 -10.87 -0.13
CA VAL A 24 4.09 -11.09 -1.10
C VAL A 24 5.01 -12.21 -0.63
N SER A 25 5.20 -13.19 -1.50
CA SER A 25 6.15 -14.29 -1.34
C SER A 25 7.17 -14.29 -2.47
N ALA A 26 8.23 -15.10 -2.36
CA ALA A 26 9.25 -15.21 -3.41
C ALA A 26 8.67 -15.75 -4.73
N ASP A 27 7.76 -16.72 -4.64
CA ASP A 27 7.32 -17.51 -5.80
C ASP A 27 5.86 -17.28 -6.18
N THR A 28 5.06 -16.71 -5.27
CA THR A 28 3.65 -16.42 -5.52
C THR A 28 3.47 -14.92 -5.63
N PRO A 29 3.28 -14.40 -6.86
CA PRO A 29 2.91 -13.01 -7.04
C PRO A 29 1.50 -12.75 -6.47
N LEU A 30 1.21 -11.48 -6.21
CA LEU A 30 -0.14 -11.04 -5.92
C LEU A 30 -1.07 -11.41 -7.07
N THR A 31 -2.28 -11.83 -6.70
CA THR A 31 -3.36 -12.00 -7.68
C THR A 31 -3.74 -10.62 -8.25
N GLU A 32 -4.30 -10.61 -9.46
CA GLU A 32 -4.78 -9.39 -10.09
C GLU A 32 -5.79 -8.65 -9.19
N GLY A 33 -6.70 -9.39 -8.54
CA GLY A 33 -7.67 -8.82 -7.59
C GLY A 33 -7.01 -8.14 -6.39
N GLN A 34 -5.96 -8.74 -5.81
CA GLN A 34 -5.21 -8.11 -4.71
C GLN A 34 -4.53 -6.82 -5.18
N ARG A 35 -3.96 -6.78 -6.38
CA ARG A 35 -3.34 -5.56 -6.92
C ARG A 35 -4.36 -4.45 -7.13
N TRP A 36 -5.51 -4.76 -7.72
CA TRP A 36 -6.59 -3.77 -7.89
C TRP A 36 -7.15 -3.28 -6.56
N GLN A 37 -7.23 -4.16 -5.56
CA GLN A 37 -7.60 -3.76 -4.21
C GLN A 37 -6.59 -2.78 -3.62
N LEU A 38 -5.28 -2.99 -3.84
CA LEU A 38 -4.26 -2.01 -3.47
C LEU A 38 -4.50 -0.70 -4.21
N VAL A 39 -4.56 -0.71 -5.54
CA VAL A 39 -4.81 0.50 -6.38
C VAL A 39 -5.99 1.33 -5.87
N GLY A 40 -7.09 0.67 -5.52
CA GLY A 40 -8.29 1.32 -4.99
C GLY A 40 -8.06 2.10 -3.68
N LEU A 41 -7.19 1.60 -2.79
CA LEU A 41 -6.84 2.28 -1.53
C LEU A 41 -5.99 3.55 -1.73
N GLN A 42 -5.45 3.77 -2.93
CA GLN A 42 -4.77 5.04 -3.23
C GLN A 42 -5.74 6.10 -3.76
N HIS A 43 -7.03 5.77 -3.92
CA HIS A 43 -8.09 6.64 -4.43
C HIS A 43 -7.70 7.46 -5.67
N PRO A 44 -7.12 6.84 -6.72
CA PRO A 44 -6.78 7.53 -7.95
C PRO A 44 -8.03 8.12 -8.61
N GLY A 45 -7.98 9.39 -9.00
CA GLY A 45 -9.14 10.12 -9.54
C GLY A 45 -9.45 9.89 -11.02
N SER A 46 -8.78 8.96 -11.70
CA SER A 46 -9.04 8.61 -13.11
C SER A 46 -8.37 7.30 -13.52
N GLY A 47 -8.88 6.64 -14.57
CA GLY A 47 -8.30 5.42 -15.13
C GLY A 47 -6.83 5.56 -15.59
N HIS A 48 -6.40 6.76 -16.01
CA HIS A 48 -4.98 6.98 -16.32
C HIS A 48 -4.11 6.93 -15.06
N VAL A 49 -4.55 7.57 -13.97
CA VAL A 49 -3.81 7.57 -12.69
C VAL A 49 -3.85 6.18 -12.06
N GLU A 50 -4.96 5.45 -12.18
CA GLU A 50 -5.05 4.04 -11.79
C GLU A 50 -3.95 3.19 -12.44
N MET A 51 -3.67 3.40 -13.74
CA MET A 51 -2.60 2.69 -14.42
C MET A 51 -1.20 3.03 -13.91
N TRP A 52 -0.95 4.29 -13.52
CA TRP A 52 0.32 4.67 -12.89
C TRP A 52 0.49 4.00 -11.52
N VAL A 53 -0.55 4.03 -10.71
CA VAL A 53 -0.54 3.37 -9.40
C VAL A 53 -0.40 1.85 -9.54
N TRP A 54 -1.03 1.26 -10.56
CA TRP A 54 -0.86 -0.14 -10.91
C TRP A 54 0.61 -0.50 -11.19
N ASP A 55 1.30 0.31 -11.99
CA ASP A 55 2.71 0.11 -12.30
C ASP A 55 3.61 0.28 -11.06
N ASP A 56 3.29 1.23 -10.18
CA ASP A 56 3.97 1.40 -8.89
C ASP A 56 3.79 0.17 -7.98
N VAL A 57 2.57 -0.38 -7.90
CA VAL A 57 2.27 -1.61 -7.14
C VAL A 57 3.04 -2.80 -7.72
N LEU A 58 3.08 -2.94 -9.05
CA LEU A 58 3.86 -3.99 -9.70
C LEU A 58 5.37 -3.85 -9.44
N GLY A 59 5.89 -2.62 -9.50
CA GLY A 59 7.29 -2.33 -9.22
C GLY A 59 7.66 -2.67 -7.77
N TRP A 60 6.82 -2.26 -6.83
CA TRP A 60 6.94 -2.57 -5.41
C TRP A 60 6.93 -4.08 -5.15
N GLU A 61 5.94 -4.79 -5.69
CA GLU A 61 5.80 -6.25 -5.54
C GLU A 61 7.04 -6.97 -6.07
N ARG A 62 7.47 -6.62 -7.30
CA ARG A 62 8.62 -7.24 -7.95
C ARG A 62 9.90 -7.01 -7.16
N ALA A 63 10.11 -5.81 -6.64
CA ALA A 63 11.30 -5.48 -5.85
C ALA A 63 11.37 -6.33 -4.57
N LEU A 64 10.25 -6.47 -3.87
CA LEU A 64 10.18 -7.32 -2.69
C LEU A 64 10.36 -8.80 -3.04
N ALA A 65 9.60 -9.33 -3.99
CA ALA A 65 9.69 -10.74 -4.40
C ALA A 65 11.12 -11.12 -4.84
N THR A 66 11.80 -10.23 -5.58
CA THR A 66 13.21 -10.44 -5.98
C THR A 66 14.15 -10.55 -4.77
N ALA A 67 13.96 -9.70 -3.75
CA ALA A 67 14.76 -9.77 -2.54
C ALA A 67 14.49 -11.05 -1.74
N LEU A 68 13.23 -11.49 -1.67
CA LEU A 68 12.84 -12.74 -1.01
C LEU A 68 13.41 -13.97 -1.73
N ALA A 69 13.38 -13.98 -3.06
CA ALA A 69 13.90 -15.08 -3.88
C ALA A 69 15.44 -15.21 -3.80
N ALA A 70 16.13 -14.13 -3.42
CA ALA A 70 17.57 -14.12 -3.21
C ALA A 70 18.01 -14.65 -1.82
N ASP A 71 17.07 -15.11 -0.98
CA ASP A 71 17.39 -15.68 0.32
C ASP A 71 18.04 -17.07 0.18
N ASP A 72 19.31 -17.17 0.55
CA ASP A 72 20.12 -18.40 0.52
C ASP A 72 20.14 -19.14 1.88
N GLY A 73 19.35 -18.68 2.86
CA GLY A 73 19.25 -19.28 4.19
C GLY A 73 20.43 -18.96 5.13
N THR A 74 21.38 -18.12 4.73
CA THR A 74 22.43 -17.62 5.62
C THR A 74 21.91 -16.55 6.59
N ALA A 75 22.66 -16.25 7.66
CA ALA A 75 22.30 -15.13 8.53
C ALA A 75 22.25 -13.80 7.77
N LYS A 76 23.22 -13.59 6.87
CA LYS A 76 23.34 -12.39 6.06
C LYS A 76 22.22 -12.25 5.03
N SER A 77 21.73 -13.34 4.44
CA SER A 77 20.56 -13.28 3.56
C SER A 77 19.29 -12.96 4.36
N ARG A 78 19.08 -13.59 5.52
CA ARG A 78 17.95 -13.27 6.40
C ARG A 78 17.91 -11.81 6.82
N GLU A 79 19.05 -11.21 7.15
CA GLU A 79 19.15 -9.78 7.45
C GLU A 79 18.75 -8.91 6.24
N ARG A 80 19.23 -9.25 5.04
CA ARG A 80 18.83 -8.54 3.80
C ARG A 80 17.34 -8.68 3.53
N THR A 81 16.77 -9.87 3.71
CA THR A 81 15.33 -10.15 3.58
C THR A 81 14.52 -9.31 4.57
N ALA A 82 14.93 -9.26 5.84
CA ALA A 82 14.27 -8.44 6.85
C ALA A 82 14.33 -6.95 6.49
N SER A 83 15.48 -6.46 6.04
CA SER A 83 15.64 -5.08 5.56
C SER A 83 14.76 -4.79 4.36
N ALA A 84 14.68 -5.71 3.39
CA ALA A 84 13.85 -5.56 2.20
C ALA A 84 12.36 -5.49 2.56
N ARG A 85 11.91 -6.31 3.53
CA ARG A 85 10.54 -6.22 4.05
C ARG A 85 10.26 -4.87 4.71
N ALA A 86 11.17 -4.38 5.55
CA ALA A 86 11.01 -3.07 6.18
C ALA A 86 10.95 -1.94 5.14
N THR A 87 11.79 -1.98 4.11
CA THR A 87 11.74 -1.03 2.99
C THR A 87 10.43 -1.12 2.22
N ALA A 88 9.93 -2.33 1.95
CA ALA A 88 8.67 -2.54 1.25
C ALA A 88 7.46 -2.02 2.06
N VAL A 89 7.44 -2.24 3.38
CA VAL A 89 6.42 -1.68 4.28
C VAL A 89 6.46 -0.15 4.21
N ALA A 90 7.63 0.47 4.32
CA ALA A 90 7.74 1.93 4.25
C ALA A 90 7.26 2.49 2.90
N ALA A 91 7.63 1.86 1.79
CA ALA A 91 7.21 2.27 0.45
C ALA A 91 5.68 2.17 0.27
N MET A 92 5.07 1.07 0.71
CA MET A 92 3.63 0.89 0.65
C MET A 92 2.89 1.86 1.57
N ARG A 93 3.38 2.07 2.79
CA ARG A 93 2.84 3.09 3.71
C ARG A 93 2.81 4.46 3.04
N ASP A 94 3.91 4.86 2.40
CA ASP A 94 4.02 6.16 1.75
C ASP A 94 3.06 6.27 0.54
N MET A 95 2.85 5.18 -0.21
CA MET A 95 1.82 5.14 -1.27
C MET A 95 0.40 5.34 -0.70
N LEU A 96 0.05 4.61 0.35
CA LEU A 96 -1.27 4.70 1.00
C LEU A 96 -1.51 6.07 1.63
N LEU A 97 -0.50 6.64 2.29
CA LEU A 97 -0.56 7.99 2.87
C LEU A 97 -0.80 9.07 1.81
N ARG A 98 -0.15 8.97 0.65
CA ARG A 98 -0.42 9.90 -0.47
C ARG A 98 -1.82 9.72 -1.07
N GLY A 99 -2.41 8.54 -0.91
CA GLY A 99 -3.76 8.22 -1.39
C GLY A 99 -4.88 8.92 -0.63
N ILE A 100 -4.70 9.19 0.66
CA ILE A 100 -5.71 9.87 1.50
C ILE A 100 -6.09 11.25 0.95
N PRO A 101 -5.16 12.21 0.79
CA PRO A 101 -5.49 13.53 0.24
C PRO A 101 -5.92 13.46 -1.23
N ALA A 102 -5.44 12.47 -2.00
CA ALA A 102 -5.89 12.23 -3.37
C ALA A 102 -7.37 11.86 -3.42
N GLY A 103 -7.82 10.97 -2.53
CA GLY A 103 -9.22 10.57 -2.41
C GLY A 103 -10.13 11.69 -1.92
N GLU A 104 -9.69 12.47 -0.94
CA GLU A 104 -10.42 13.68 -0.51
C GLU A 104 -10.63 14.64 -1.68
N THR A 105 -9.58 14.88 -2.47
CA THR A 105 -9.63 15.76 -3.64
C THR A 105 -10.54 15.19 -4.73
N ALA A 106 -10.43 13.90 -5.02
CA ALA A 106 -11.26 13.23 -6.01
C ALA A 106 -12.75 13.29 -5.63
N ASN A 107 -13.07 13.09 -4.35
CA ASN A 107 -14.44 13.19 -3.83
C ASN A 107 -14.99 14.61 -3.98
N GLN A 108 -14.17 15.64 -3.71
CA GLN A 108 -14.58 17.03 -3.89
C GLN A 108 -14.84 17.38 -5.35
N ILE A 109 -13.96 16.96 -6.27
CA ILE A 109 -14.06 17.33 -7.69
C ILE A 109 -15.19 16.56 -8.40
N TRP A 110 -15.32 15.26 -8.12
CA TRP A 110 -16.14 14.36 -8.94
C TRP A 110 -17.40 13.85 -8.26
N ARG A 111 -17.53 14.04 -6.94
CA ARG A 111 -18.64 13.51 -6.14
C ARG A 111 -19.29 14.55 -5.24
N GLU A 112 -19.06 15.83 -5.51
CA GLU A 112 -19.61 16.96 -4.72
C GLU A 112 -19.28 16.86 -3.21
N GLY A 113 -18.20 16.15 -2.86
CA GLY A 113 -17.80 15.88 -1.47
C GLY A 113 -18.49 14.67 -0.82
N GLU A 114 -19.36 13.94 -1.51
CA GLU A 114 -20.12 12.80 -0.97
C GLU A 114 -19.46 11.43 -1.19
N GLY A 115 -18.20 11.41 -1.65
CA GLY A 115 -17.48 10.14 -1.81
C GLY A 115 -17.05 9.50 -0.47
N PRO A 116 -16.68 8.21 -0.49
CA PRO A 116 -16.26 7.49 0.71
C PRO A 116 -15.02 8.14 1.36
N ASP A 117 -14.99 8.21 2.69
CA ASP A 117 -13.83 8.71 3.44
C ASP A 117 -12.63 7.77 3.24
N PRO A 118 -11.52 8.22 2.63
CA PRO A 118 -10.32 7.41 2.42
C PRO A 118 -9.81 6.73 3.69
N ARG A 119 -9.92 7.40 4.83
CA ARG A 119 -9.48 6.84 6.12
C ARG A 119 -10.37 5.70 6.55
N GLU A 120 -11.67 5.82 6.34
CA GLU A 120 -12.63 4.77 6.66
C GLU A 120 -12.44 3.54 5.76
N GLU A 121 -12.12 3.74 4.48
CA GLU A 121 -11.79 2.63 3.58
C GLU A 121 -10.52 1.89 4.03
N LEU A 122 -9.48 2.62 4.44
CA LEU A 122 -8.27 2.02 5.04
C LEU A 122 -8.58 1.29 6.36
N ARG A 123 -9.44 1.83 7.24
CA ARG A 123 -9.85 1.15 8.48
C ARG A 123 -10.58 -0.16 8.19
N ARG A 124 -11.53 -0.15 7.25
CA ARG A 124 -12.25 -1.35 6.82
C ARG A 124 -11.32 -2.38 6.22
N PHE A 125 -10.35 -1.93 5.42
CA PHE A 125 -9.32 -2.79 4.88
C PHE A 125 -8.53 -3.49 6.00
N VAL A 126 -8.00 -2.72 6.95
CA VAL A 126 -7.25 -3.29 8.08
C VAL A 126 -8.11 -4.26 8.90
N ALA A 127 -9.38 -3.92 9.15
CA ALA A 127 -10.30 -4.78 9.90
C ALA A 127 -10.66 -6.09 9.17
N ALA A 128 -10.63 -6.10 7.84
CA ALA A 128 -10.95 -7.29 7.04
C ALA A 128 -9.77 -8.26 6.90
N HIS A 129 -8.53 -7.78 7.07
CA HIS A 129 -7.31 -8.53 6.74
C HIS A 129 -6.33 -8.71 7.91
N GLY A 130 -6.55 -8.05 9.05
CA GLY A 130 -5.70 -8.12 10.26
C GLY A 130 -6.33 -8.91 11.40
#